data_AF-A0A930RIB5-F1
#
_entry.id   AF-A0A930RIB5-F1
#
_cell.length_a   1.000
_cell.length_b   1.000
_cell.length_c   1.000
_cell.angle_alpha   90.00
_cell.angle_beta   90.00
_cell.angle_gamma   90.00
#
_symmetry.space_group_name_H-M   'P 1'
#
loop_
_entity.id
_entity.type
_entity.pdbx_description
1 polymer ?
#
loop_
_entity_poly.entity_id
_entity_poly.type
_entity_poly.pdbx_seq_one_letter_code
_entity_poly.pdbx_strand_id
1 'polypeptide(L)'
;MKKILKLSIVLLGALFVLLGCRSESKASFVFQTANAEVTFTYVYDKGNDTVLSLTTKSVMKLANIPEYDTITRRIRDELVNEMKDIEGIKVTTSDSEKELNFTIEVDMKKFKLDDSESRAKAPELYRTMDVALIKKDDKISFSASKESLESKGFVEQKEEK
;
A
#
# COMPACT_ATOMS: atom_id res chain seq x y z
N MET A 1 34.78 26.85 -2.61
CA MET A 1 33.89 27.01 -1.44
C MET A 1 33.12 25.72 -1.23
N LYS A 2 33.07 25.25 0.02
CA LYS A 2 32.70 23.89 0.44
C LYS A 2 31.22 23.59 0.16
N LYS A 3 30.93 22.47 -0.53
CA LYS A 3 29.57 21.93 -0.67
C LYS A 3 29.23 21.20 0.63
N ILE A 4 28.34 21.77 1.43
CA ILE A 4 27.83 21.12 2.64
C ILE A 4 26.70 20.19 2.17
N LEU A 5 27.02 18.91 2.05
CA LEU A 5 26.06 17.85 1.83
C LEU A 5 25.16 17.79 3.08
N LYS A 6 23.90 18.21 2.97
CA LYS A 6 22.92 18.03 4.04
C LYS A 6 22.55 16.55 4.09
N LEU A 7 23.27 15.83 4.94
CA LEU A 7 22.98 14.49 5.40
C LEU A 7 21.74 14.55 6.31
N SER A 8 20.54 14.68 5.72
CA SER A 8 19.30 14.58 6.48
C SER A 8 18.98 13.10 6.71
N ILE A 9 19.53 12.60 7.82
CA ILE A 9 19.12 11.39 8.52
C ILE A 9 17.61 11.49 8.78
N VAL A 10 16.83 10.78 7.96
CA VAL A 10 15.48 10.31 8.33
C VAL A 10 15.64 8.84 8.67
N LEU A 11 16.27 8.59 9.82
CA LEU A 11 16.40 7.27 10.41
C LEU A 11 15.31 7.15 11.47
N LEU A 12 14.07 6.91 11.04
CA LEU A 12 12.98 6.52 11.94
C LEU A 12 11.99 5.63 11.18
N GLY A 13 12.31 4.35 11.11
CA GLY A 13 11.43 3.38 10.43
C GLY A 13 11.93 1.95 10.29
N ALA A 14 13.11 1.58 10.82
CA ALA A 14 13.60 0.20 10.73
C ALA A 14 14.22 -0.25 12.05
N LEU A 15 13.40 -0.33 13.10
CA LEU A 15 13.75 -1.09 14.30
C LEU A 15 12.68 -2.16 14.57
N PHE A 16 12.52 -3.07 13.61
CA PHE A 16 11.93 -4.40 13.78
C PHE A 16 12.61 -5.36 12.80
N VAL A 17 13.93 -5.52 12.92
CA VAL A 17 14.61 -6.72 12.38
C VAL A 17 14.68 -7.74 13.52
N LEU A 18 13.50 -8.09 14.07
CA LEU A 18 13.37 -9.23 14.96
C LEU A 18 13.31 -10.47 14.08
N LEU A 19 14.45 -11.15 13.93
CA LEU A 19 14.56 -12.62 13.74
C LEU A 19 13.37 -13.26 12.99
N GLY A 20 13.04 -12.76 11.80
CA GLY A 20 11.96 -13.30 10.98
C GLY A 20 12.30 -14.71 10.50
N CYS A 21 11.30 -15.57 10.39
CA CYS A 21 11.45 -16.91 9.80
C CYS A 21 12.22 -16.80 8.48
N ARG A 22 13.20 -17.68 8.24
CA ARG A 22 14.13 -17.63 7.08
C ARG A 22 13.47 -17.54 5.69
N SER A 23 12.15 -17.68 5.61
CA SER A 23 11.35 -17.63 4.38
C SER A 23 10.70 -16.27 4.09
N GLU A 24 10.63 -15.33 5.03
CA GLU A 24 9.98 -14.03 4.77
C GLU A 24 10.80 -13.17 3.79
N SER A 25 10.11 -12.54 2.84
CA SER A 25 10.68 -11.68 1.79
C SER A 25 9.77 -10.48 1.53
N LYS A 26 10.34 -9.45 0.91
CA LYS A 26 9.66 -8.19 0.61
C LYS A 26 9.81 -7.84 -0.86
N ALA A 27 8.77 -7.29 -1.46
CA ALA A 27 8.79 -6.74 -2.81
C ALA A 27 7.88 -5.52 -2.91
N SER A 28 8.28 -4.52 -3.69
CA SER A 28 7.53 -3.29 -3.86
C SER A 28 7.26 -3.00 -5.33
N PHE A 29 6.07 -2.52 -5.65
CA PHE A 29 5.62 -2.23 -7.01
C PHE A 29 5.03 -0.83 -7.07
N VAL A 30 5.46 -0.04 -8.04
CA VAL A 30 5.06 1.37 -8.16
C VAL A 30 4.35 1.59 -9.48
N PHE A 31 3.24 2.32 -9.42
CA PHE A 31 2.60 2.95 -10.57
C PHE A 31 2.58 4.46 -10.33
N GLN A 32 3.06 5.23 -11.30
CA GLN A 32 3.20 6.67 -11.16
C GLN A 32 2.66 7.39 -12.39
N THR A 33 1.93 8.47 -12.13
CA THR A 33 1.49 9.46 -13.12
C THR A 33 2.06 10.82 -12.75
N ALA A 34 1.76 11.86 -13.54
CA ALA A 34 2.18 13.22 -13.21
C ALA A 34 1.70 13.67 -11.82
N ASN A 35 0.49 13.26 -11.42
CA ASN A 35 -0.24 13.79 -10.26
C ASN A 35 -0.42 12.79 -9.13
N ALA A 36 -0.09 11.51 -9.34
CA ALA A 36 -0.28 10.48 -8.32
C ALA A 36 0.77 9.39 -8.41
N GLU A 37 1.10 8.81 -7.26
CA GLU A 37 1.93 7.62 -7.14
C GLU A 37 1.22 6.62 -6.23
N VAL A 38 1.21 5.36 -6.64
CA VAL A 38 0.68 4.25 -5.84
C VAL A 38 1.76 3.18 -5.73
N THR A 39 2.06 2.80 -4.50
CA THR A 39 3.06 1.79 -4.18
C THR A 39 2.42 0.66 -3.40
N PHE A 40 2.49 -0.56 -3.94
CA PHE A 40 2.18 -1.79 -3.22
C PHE A 40 3.46 -2.39 -2.67
N THR A 41 3.50 -2.69 -1.39
CA THR A 41 4.62 -3.36 -0.72
C THR A 41 4.13 -4.64 -0.07
N TYR A 42 4.64 -5.77 -0.54
CA TYR A 42 4.30 -7.09 -0.02
C TYR A 42 5.32 -7.53 1.03
N VAL A 43 4.84 -8.18 2.07
CA VAL A 43 5.62 -9.15 2.82
C VAL A 43 5.01 -10.53 2.55
N TYR A 44 5.85 -11.49 2.16
CA TYR A 44 5.40 -12.81 1.76
C TYR A 44 6.38 -13.90 2.21
N ASP A 45 5.87 -15.12 2.38
CA ASP A 45 6.71 -16.29 2.58
C ASP A 45 7.15 -16.83 1.21
N LYS A 46 8.45 -16.75 0.92
CA LYS A 46 9.06 -17.20 -0.33
C LYS A 46 9.08 -18.73 -0.47
N GLY A 47 9.09 -19.47 0.63
CA GLY A 47 9.09 -20.93 0.63
C GLY A 47 7.75 -21.53 0.21
N ASN A 48 6.65 -20.86 0.52
CA ASN A 48 5.30 -21.32 0.17
C ASN A 48 4.50 -20.34 -0.72
N ASP A 49 5.09 -19.25 -1.18
CA ASP A 49 4.47 -18.24 -2.05
C ASP A 49 3.21 -17.58 -1.47
N THR A 50 3.12 -17.41 -0.15
CA THR A 50 1.92 -16.83 0.52
C THR A 50 2.15 -15.39 0.95
N VAL A 51 1.24 -14.49 0.59
CA VAL A 51 1.24 -13.10 1.09
C VAL A 51 0.89 -13.08 2.57
N LEU A 52 1.72 -12.43 3.38
CA LEU A 52 1.56 -12.28 4.84
C LEU A 52 0.99 -10.91 5.20
N SER A 53 1.40 -9.88 4.47
CA SER A 53 0.82 -8.54 4.58
C SER A 53 1.00 -7.76 3.29
N LEU A 54 0.14 -6.74 3.12
CA LEU A 54 0.21 -5.78 2.03
C LEU A 54 0.16 -4.36 2.59
N THR A 55 1.06 -3.49 2.15
CA THR A 55 0.97 -2.05 2.38
C THR A 55 0.72 -1.36 1.05
N THR A 56 -0.35 -0.57 0.97
CA THR A 56 -0.64 0.30 -0.17
C THR A 56 -0.39 1.73 0.27
N LYS A 57 0.56 2.43 -0.36
CA LYS A 57 0.80 3.85 -0.16
C LYS A 57 0.36 4.61 -1.40
N SER A 58 -0.57 5.54 -1.24
CA SER A 58 -1.00 6.46 -2.28
C SER A 58 -0.54 7.87 -1.95
N VAL A 59 0.12 8.52 -2.90
CA VAL A 59 0.52 9.92 -2.84
C VAL A 59 -0.22 10.67 -3.94
N MET A 60 -1.06 11.62 -3.57
CA MET A 60 -1.76 12.49 -4.50
C MET A 60 -1.17 13.89 -4.41
N LYS A 61 -0.67 14.42 -5.53
CA LYS A 61 -0.22 15.80 -5.62
C LYS A 61 -1.43 16.71 -5.75
N LEU A 62 -1.48 17.74 -4.93
CA LEU A 62 -2.54 18.74 -4.94
C LEU A 62 -2.25 19.79 -6.02
N ALA A 63 -3.31 20.26 -6.68
CA ALA A 63 -3.19 21.19 -7.79
C ALA A 63 -3.04 22.64 -7.32
N ASN A 64 -3.15 22.90 -6.01
CA ASN A 64 -3.32 24.23 -5.41
C ASN A 64 -4.54 24.96 -5.98
N ILE A 65 -5.58 24.19 -6.34
CA ILE A 65 -6.87 24.72 -6.78
C ILE A 65 -7.85 24.41 -5.65
N PRO A 66 -8.31 25.43 -4.88
CA PRO A 66 -9.02 25.21 -3.62
C PRO A 66 -10.21 24.26 -3.70
N GLU A 67 -11.00 24.32 -4.78
CA GLU A 67 -12.16 23.46 -4.99
C GLU A 67 -11.76 21.99 -5.18
N TYR A 68 -10.82 21.71 -6.09
CA TYR A 68 -10.35 20.34 -6.35
C TYR A 68 -9.63 19.75 -5.14
N ASP A 69 -8.85 20.56 -4.44
CA ASP A 69 -8.10 20.16 -3.25
C ASP A 69 -9.05 19.85 -2.08
N THR A 70 -10.19 20.56 -1.98
CA THR A 70 -11.25 20.27 -0.99
C THR A 70 -11.97 18.97 -1.33
N ILE A 71 -12.34 18.76 -2.61
CA ILE A 71 -12.99 17.52 -3.06
C ILE A 71 -12.07 16.31 -2.82
N THR A 72 -10.79 16.43 -3.16
CA THR A 72 -9.80 15.36 -2.99
C THR A 72 -9.66 14.94 -1.52
N ARG A 73 -9.62 15.91 -0.60
CA ARG A 73 -9.61 15.64 0.85
C ARG A 73 -10.88 14.96 1.32
N ARG A 74 -12.04 15.42 0.85
CA ARG A 74 -13.34 14.83 1.19
C ARG A 74 -13.42 13.37 0.75
N ILE A 75 -13.01 13.05 -0.47
CA ILE A 75 -12.96 11.68 -0.99
C ILE A 75 -12.02 10.82 -0.14
N ARG A 76 -10.84 11.34 0.23
CA ARG A 76 -9.94 10.62 1.14
C ARG A 76 -10.61 10.32 2.48
N ASP A 77 -11.27 11.30 3.09
CA ASP A 77 -11.94 11.13 4.39
C ASP A 77 -13.10 10.13 4.32
N GLU A 78 -13.88 10.15 3.23
CA GLU A 78 -14.93 9.18 2.93
C GLU A 78 -14.36 7.75 2.88
N LEU A 79 -13.31 7.54 2.08
CA LEU A 79 -12.64 6.24 1.97
C LEU A 79 -12.07 5.76 3.32
N VAL A 80 -11.38 6.64 4.07
CA VAL A 80 -10.86 6.31 5.41
C VAL A 80 -11.99 5.83 6.33
N ASN A 81 -13.13 6.52 6.30
CA ASN A 81 -14.27 6.20 7.16
C ASN A 81 -14.94 4.88 6.76
N GLU A 82 -15.05 4.58 5.46
CA GLU A 82 -15.52 3.27 4.96
C GLU A 82 -14.65 2.12 5.47
N MET A 83 -13.33 2.32 5.50
CA MET A 83 -12.37 1.30 5.94
C MET A 83 -12.25 1.16 7.46
N LYS A 84 -12.88 2.04 8.22
CA LYS A 84 -12.82 2.03 9.68
C LYS A 84 -13.38 0.70 10.21
N ASP A 85 -12.74 0.16 11.24
CA ASP A 85 -13.17 -1.05 11.94
C ASP A 85 -13.22 -2.33 11.07
N ILE A 86 -12.70 -2.31 9.83
CA ILE A 86 -12.49 -3.54 9.05
C ILE A 86 -11.33 -4.32 9.68
N GLU A 87 -11.59 -5.57 10.05
CA GLU A 87 -10.61 -6.41 10.71
C GLU A 87 -9.38 -6.63 9.82
N GLY A 88 -8.18 -6.45 10.37
CA GLY A 88 -6.93 -6.60 9.63
C GLY A 88 -6.56 -5.40 8.75
N ILE A 89 -7.35 -4.32 8.75
CA ILE A 89 -7.03 -3.07 8.05
C ILE A 89 -6.59 -2.00 9.05
N LYS A 90 -5.48 -1.33 8.73
CA LYS A 90 -5.05 -0.10 9.41
C LYS A 90 -4.80 0.98 8.37
N VAL A 91 -5.36 2.15 8.62
CA VAL A 91 -5.27 3.30 7.73
C VAL A 91 -4.50 4.41 8.41
N THR A 92 -3.55 5.00 7.71
CA THR A 92 -2.86 6.23 8.13
C THR A 92 -2.89 7.26 7.02
N THR A 93 -2.97 8.54 7.40
CA THR A 93 -3.07 9.64 6.44
C THR A 93 -2.10 10.75 6.80
N SER A 94 -1.63 11.48 5.80
CA SER A 94 -0.98 12.77 6.02
C SER A 94 -1.52 13.77 5.01
N ASP A 95 -1.59 15.02 5.43
CA ASP A 95 -2.16 16.12 4.66
C ASP A 95 -1.19 17.30 4.71
N SER A 96 -0.92 17.88 3.56
CA SER A 96 -0.10 19.07 3.41
C SER A 96 -0.66 19.94 2.28
N GLU A 97 -0.11 21.13 2.10
CA GLU A 97 -0.50 22.00 0.98
C GLU A 97 -0.17 21.39 -0.39
N LYS A 98 0.86 20.53 -0.47
CA LYS A 98 1.38 20.02 -1.76
C LYS A 98 0.91 18.62 -2.11
N GLU A 99 0.68 17.81 -1.09
CA GLU A 99 0.36 16.41 -1.26
C GLU A 99 -0.53 15.90 -0.14
N LEU A 100 -1.35 14.93 -0.52
CA LEU A 100 -2.14 14.10 0.37
C LEU A 100 -1.62 12.67 0.28
N ASN A 101 -1.29 12.09 1.42
CA ASN A 101 -0.87 10.70 1.52
C ASN A 101 -1.94 9.87 2.22
N PHE A 102 -2.15 8.67 1.71
CA PHE A 102 -3.08 7.71 2.26
C PHE A 102 -2.42 6.32 2.21
N THR A 103 -2.27 5.68 3.38
CA THR A 103 -1.62 4.38 3.50
C THR A 103 -2.58 3.37 4.12
N ILE A 104 -2.76 2.23 3.45
CA ILE A 104 -3.49 1.07 3.96
C ILE A 104 -2.48 -0.03 4.27
N GLU A 105 -2.51 -0.53 5.50
CA GLU A 105 -1.81 -1.74 5.92
C GLU A 105 -2.85 -2.87 6.08
N VAL A 106 -2.58 -4.01 5.46
CA VAL A 106 -3.43 -5.21 5.47
C VAL A 106 -2.67 -6.35 6.14
N ASP A 107 -3.21 -6.85 7.25
CA ASP A 107 -2.75 -8.05 7.95
C ASP A 107 -3.52 -9.28 7.43
N MET A 108 -2.88 -10.11 6.62
CA MET A 108 -3.54 -11.26 5.97
C MET A 108 -3.94 -12.37 6.94
N LYS A 109 -3.48 -12.35 8.21
CA LYS A 109 -3.95 -13.30 9.23
C LYS A 109 -5.34 -12.95 9.75
N LYS A 110 -5.75 -11.70 9.61
CA LYS A 110 -7.00 -11.15 10.15
C LYS A 110 -7.96 -10.73 9.06
N PHE A 111 -7.43 -10.15 7.98
CA PHE A 111 -8.23 -9.63 6.89
C PHE A 111 -8.91 -10.76 6.10
N LYS A 112 -10.21 -10.61 5.90
CA LYS A 112 -11.03 -11.54 5.12
C LYS A 112 -11.38 -10.90 3.78
N LEU A 113 -10.81 -11.46 2.72
CA LEU A 113 -11.08 -11.00 1.36
C LEU A 113 -12.53 -11.24 0.95
N ASP A 114 -13.18 -12.30 1.46
CA ASP A 114 -14.53 -12.72 1.09
C ASP A 114 -15.66 -12.27 2.03
N ASP A 115 -15.36 -11.40 2.99
CA ASP A 115 -16.36 -10.84 3.90
C ASP A 115 -17.33 -9.90 3.18
N SER A 116 -18.60 -10.31 3.09
CA SER A 116 -19.62 -9.59 2.32
C SER A 116 -20.01 -8.25 2.95
N GLU A 117 -20.04 -8.16 4.28
CA GLU A 117 -20.36 -6.93 5.00
C GLU A 117 -19.28 -5.86 4.77
N SER A 118 -18.01 -6.24 4.94
CA SER A 118 -16.87 -5.36 4.72
C SER A 118 -16.75 -4.96 3.25
N ARG A 119 -17.05 -5.86 2.31
CA ARG A 119 -17.13 -5.54 0.87
C ARG A 119 -18.21 -4.53 0.54
N ALA A 120 -19.39 -4.65 1.15
CA ALA A 120 -20.46 -3.68 0.98
C ALA A 120 -20.11 -2.32 1.61
N LYS A 121 -19.37 -2.33 2.72
CA LYS A 121 -18.95 -1.13 3.45
C LYS A 121 -17.84 -0.34 2.74
N ALA A 122 -16.84 -1.02 2.17
CA ALA A 122 -15.66 -0.39 1.56
C ALA A 122 -15.37 -0.94 0.15
N PRO A 123 -16.27 -0.76 -0.82
CA PRO A 123 -16.16 -1.39 -2.14
C PRO A 123 -14.86 -1.04 -2.89
N GLU A 124 -14.37 0.19 -2.78
CA GLU A 124 -13.13 0.61 -3.45
C GLU A 124 -11.86 -0.01 -2.84
N LEU A 125 -11.86 -0.25 -1.51
CA LEU A 125 -10.80 -1.02 -0.86
C LEU A 125 -10.74 -2.41 -1.48
N TYR A 126 -11.87 -3.12 -1.51
CA TYR A 126 -11.92 -4.49 -1.99
C TYR A 126 -11.64 -4.61 -3.49
N ARG A 127 -12.06 -3.65 -4.31
CA ARG A 127 -11.66 -3.59 -5.72
C ARG A 127 -10.14 -3.48 -5.89
N THR A 128 -9.48 -2.71 -5.02
CA THR A 128 -8.01 -2.61 -5.00
C THR A 128 -7.39 -3.93 -4.56
N MET A 129 -7.95 -4.57 -3.53
CA MET A 129 -7.48 -5.86 -3.03
C MET A 129 -7.66 -6.98 -4.07
N ASP A 130 -8.75 -7.00 -4.84
CA ASP A 130 -9.00 -7.99 -5.88
C ASP A 130 -7.94 -7.93 -7.01
N VAL A 131 -7.30 -6.77 -7.21
CA VAL A 131 -6.17 -6.61 -8.14
C VAL A 131 -4.86 -7.04 -7.48
N ALA A 132 -4.66 -6.71 -6.22
CA ALA A 132 -3.38 -6.84 -5.52
C ALA A 132 -3.21 -8.15 -4.72
N LEU A 133 -4.27 -8.91 -4.48
CA LEU A 133 -4.26 -10.12 -3.63
C LEU A 133 -4.97 -11.28 -4.36
N ILE A 134 -4.21 -11.97 -5.21
CA ILE A 134 -4.76 -13.02 -6.07
C ILE A 134 -4.74 -14.37 -5.36
N LYS A 135 -5.93 -14.98 -5.26
CA LYS A 135 -6.07 -16.35 -4.76
C LYS A 135 -5.66 -17.36 -5.83
N LYS A 136 -4.73 -18.26 -5.49
CA LYS A 136 -4.27 -19.39 -6.32
C LYS A 136 -3.89 -20.53 -5.39
N ASP A 137 -4.34 -21.75 -5.71
CA ASP A 137 -4.05 -22.96 -4.91
C ASP A 137 -4.40 -22.77 -3.41
N ASP A 138 -5.61 -22.27 -3.14
CA ASP A 138 -6.19 -22.03 -1.80
C ASP A 138 -5.47 -21.03 -0.88
N LYS A 139 -4.48 -20.30 -1.40
CA LYS A 139 -3.76 -19.23 -0.70
C LYS A 139 -3.76 -17.93 -1.51
N ILE A 140 -3.38 -16.83 -0.87
CA ILE A 140 -3.08 -15.59 -1.58
C ILE A 140 -1.64 -15.67 -2.08
N SER A 141 -1.48 -15.90 -3.38
CA SER A 141 -0.19 -16.16 -4.01
C SER A 141 0.53 -14.85 -4.30
N PHE A 142 1.77 -14.72 -3.80
CA PHE A 142 2.60 -13.56 -4.15
C PHE A 142 2.90 -13.51 -5.64
N SER A 143 3.31 -14.63 -6.22
CA SER A 143 3.65 -14.72 -7.64
C SER A 143 2.46 -14.35 -8.55
N ALA A 144 1.25 -14.84 -8.25
CA ALA A 144 0.05 -14.47 -9.01
C ALA A 144 -0.34 -13.00 -8.82
N SER A 145 -0.16 -12.47 -7.61
CA SER A 145 -0.42 -11.05 -7.30
C SER A 145 0.56 -10.13 -8.03
N LYS A 146 1.83 -10.52 -8.10
CA LYS A 146 2.87 -9.84 -8.89
C LYS A 146 2.48 -9.79 -10.37
N GLU A 147 2.13 -10.92 -10.97
CA GLU A 147 1.71 -10.98 -12.38
C GLU A 147 0.50 -10.08 -12.65
N SER A 148 -0.48 -10.06 -11.73
CA SER A 148 -1.64 -9.17 -11.81
C SER A 148 -1.24 -7.69 -11.82
N LEU A 149 -0.38 -7.27 -10.90
CA LEU A 149 0.11 -5.88 -10.84
C LEU A 149 0.93 -5.50 -12.08
N GLU A 150 1.85 -6.36 -12.52
CA GLU A 150 2.66 -6.11 -13.72
C GLU A 150 1.78 -5.99 -14.98
N SER A 151 0.72 -6.80 -15.09
CA SER A 151 -0.27 -6.69 -16.18
C SER A 151 -1.01 -5.35 -16.20
N LYS A 152 -1.03 -4.62 -15.08
CA LYS A 152 -1.66 -3.30 -14.91
C LYS A 152 -0.64 -2.16 -15.03
N GLY A 153 0.61 -2.47 -15.39
CA GLY A 153 1.66 -1.47 -15.62
C GLY A 153 2.41 -1.03 -14.35
N PHE A 154 2.24 -1.74 -13.23
CA PHE A 154 3.08 -1.52 -12.06
C PHE A 154 4.49 -2.08 -12.31
N VAL A 155 5.50 -1.39 -11.81
CA VAL A 155 6.90 -1.76 -11.99
C VAL A 155 7.52 -2.13 -10.65
N GLU A 156 8.13 -3.31 -10.58
CA GLU A 156 8.87 -3.76 -9.39
C GLU A 156 10.07 -2.84 -9.12
N GLN A 157 10.16 -2.33 -7.91
CA GLN A 157 11.31 -1.57 -7.41
C GLN A 157 12.34 -2.54 -6.88
N LYS A 158 13.55 -2.47 -7.44
CA LYS A 158 14.70 -3.20 -6.89
C LYS A 158 15.18 -2.43 -5.66
N GLU A 159 15.28 -3.09 -4.51
CA GLU A 159 15.99 -2.50 -3.37
C GLU A 159 17.43 -2.20 -3.81
N GLU A 160 17.80 -0.91 -3.83
CA GLU A 160 19.21 -0.52 -3.91
C GLU A 160 19.88 -1.06 -2.65
N LYS A 161 20.83 -1.98 -2.83
CA LYS A 161 21.65 -2.56 -1.75
C LYS A 161 22.73 -1.62 -1.28
#